data_AF-A0A2G8K2W5-F1
#
_entry.id   AF-A0A2G8K2W5-F1
#
_cell.length_a   1.000
_cell.length_b   1.000
_cell.length_c   1.000
_cell.angle_alpha   90.00
_cell.angle_beta   90.00
_cell.angle_gamma   90.00
#
_symmetry.space_group_name_H-M   'P 1'
#
loop_
_entity.id
_entity.type
_entity.pdbx_description
1 polymer ?
#
loop_
_entity_poly.entity_id
_entity_poly.type
_entity_poly.pdbx_seq_one_letter_code
_entity_poly.pdbx_strand_id
1 'polypeptide(L)'
;MPSRTTGETRLVDEVSHMSSSLDSLVEMLARCLPHITPNVLLAKREELVPLILSAGTLHPDPKERDKLLNLLFNLIKKPDEEQRQVILNGCVAFAKHAGQGRAETELLPQCWEQITHKFTERRLLVAQSCGALASFLPVTLTLK
;
A
#
# COMPACT_ATOMS: atom_id res chain seq x y z
N MET A 1 32.50 -2.21 -3.72
CA MET A 1 31.96 -2.18 -2.34
C MET A 1 30.88 -1.11 -2.32
N PRO A 2 29.58 -1.46 -2.35
CA PRO A 2 28.54 -0.44 -2.31
C PRO A 2 28.48 0.14 -0.88
N SER A 3 28.36 1.45 -0.81
CA SER A 3 28.42 2.31 0.38
C SER A 3 27.36 1.93 1.42
N ARG A 4 27.80 1.30 2.53
CA ARG A 4 26.99 1.03 3.74
C ARG A 4 26.53 2.30 4.48
N THR A 5 27.08 3.45 4.14
CA THR A 5 27.05 4.67 4.96
C THR A 5 25.70 5.40 4.98
N THR A 6 24.92 5.36 3.90
CA THR A 6 23.66 6.13 3.79
C THR A 6 22.50 5.50 4.56
N GLY A 7 22.40 4.16 4.59
CA GLY A 7 21.36 3.45 5.31
C GLY A 7 21.51 3.52 6.83
N GLU A 8 22.74 3.45 7.33
CA GLU A 8 23.06 3.54 8.76
C GLU A 8 22.78 4.94 9.31
N THR A 9 23.16 5.99 8.57
CA THR A 9 22.88 7.39 8.96
C THR A 9 21.37 7.65 9.07
N ARG A 10 20.59 7.19 8.08
CA ARG A 10 19.12 7.30 8.11
C ARG A 10 18.51 6.62 9.33
N LEU A 11 18.96 5.41 9.66
CA LEU A 11 18.41 4.67 10.82
C LEU A 11 18.75 5.37 12.14
N VAL A 12 19.97 5.91 12.27
CA VAL A 12 20.37 6.71 13.43
C VAL A 12 19.50 7.96 13.56
N ASP A 13 19.18 8.64 12.45
CA ASP A 13 18.31 9.81 12.46
C ASP A 13 16.87 9.46 12.88
N GLU A 14 16.27 8.40 12.32
CA GLU A 14 14.91 7.97 12.70
C GLU A 14 14.82 7.56 14.17
N VAL A 15 15.86 6.92 14.70
CA VAL A 15 15.93 6.54 16.13
C VAL A 15 16.12 7.77 17.03
N SER A 16 16.87 8.77 16.57
CA SER A 16 17.08 10.02 17.32
C SER A 16 15.82 10.89 17.36
N HIS A 17 14.93 10.72 16.38
CA HIS A 17 13.63 11.39 16.29
C HIS A 17 12.47 10.43 16.57
N MET A 18 12.51 9.74 17.72
CA MET A 18 11.38 8.90 18.16
C MET A 18 10.06 9.69 18.08
N SER A 19 9.08 9.10 17.41
CA SER A 19 7.77 9.74 17.19
C SER A 19 7.11 10.08 18.52
N SER A 20 6.79 11.36 18.71
CA SER A 20 6.09 11.87 19.90
C SER A 20 4.58 12.03 19.66
N SER A 21 4.10 11.77 18.45
CA SER A 21 2.71 11.92 18.02
C SER A 21 2.31 10.82 17.02
N LEU A 22 1.00 10.64 16.81
CA LEU A 22 0.50 9.73 15.79
C LEU A 22 0.95 10.14 14.38
N ASP A 23 0.92 11.43 14.06
CA ASP A 23 1.32 11.94 12.74
C ASP A 23 2.79 11.64 12.46
N SER A 24 3.68 11.90 13.43
CA SER A 24 5.10 11.60 13.29
C SER A 24 5.38 10.10 13.19
N LEU A 25 4.58 9.25 13.86
CA LEU A 25 4.66 7.80 13.71
C LEU A 25 4.23 7.36 12.31
N VAL A 26 3.15 7.91 11.78
CA VAL A 26 2.65 7.59 10.43
C VAL A 26 3.65 8.01 9.35
N GLU A 27 4.24 9.19 9.49
CA GLU A 27 5.32 9.65 8.60
C GLU A 27 6.56 8.76 8.69
N MET A 28 6.96 8.34 9.89
CA MET A 28 8.05 7.39 10.10
C MET A 28 7.77 6.04 9.43
N LEU A 29 6.56 5.51 9.57
CA LEU A 29 6.14 4.28 8.89
C LEU A 29 6.21 4.43 7.38
N ALA A 30 5.72 5.56 6.84
CA ALA A 30 5.76 5.85 5.40
C ALA A 30 7.20 5.87 4.85
N ARG A 31 8.16 6.41 5.60
CA ARG A 31 9.59 6.41 5.24
C ARG A 31 10.24 5.03 5.39
N CYS A 32 9.92 4.29 6.45
CA CYS A 32 10.58 3.03 6.77
C CYS A 32 10.08 1.82 5.96
N LEU A 33 8.78 1.73 5.68
CA LEU A 33 8.17 0.57 5.00
C LEU A 33 8.78 0.26 3.62
N PRO A 34 9.09 1.24 2.74
CA PRO A 34 9.78 0.99 1.48
C PRO A 34 11.19 0.38 1.64
N HIS A 35 11.86 0.65 2.76
CA HIS A 35 13.18 0.07 3.07
C HIS A 35 13.09 -1.30 3.74
N ILE A 36 12.05 -1.53 4.54
CA ILE A 36 11.82 -2.81 5.21
C ILE A 36 11.34 -3.87 4.22
N THR A 37 10.38 -3.52 3.36
CA THR A 37 9.68 -4.45 2.47
C THR A 37 10.59 -5.32 1.59
N PRO A 38 11.64 -4.78 0.92
CA PRO A 38 12.54 -5.59 0.10
C PRO A 38 13.29 -6.68 0.89
N ASN A 39 13.50 -6.44 2.19
CA ASN A 39 14.28 -7.29 3.08
C ASN A 39 13.43 -8.31 3.84
N VAL A 40 12.10 -8.20 3.80
CA VAL A 40 11.20 -9.20 4.36
C VAL A 40 11.08 -10.38 3.41
N LEU A 41 11.18 -11.60 3.97
CA LEU A 41 10.99 -12.86 3.25
C LEU A 41 9.67 -12.83 2.47
N LEU A 42 9.71 -13.25 1.21
CA LEU A 42 8.55 -13.16 0.31
C LEU A 42 7.27 -13.80 0.89
N ALA A 43 7.42 -14.95 1.55
CA ALA A 43 6.34 -15.71 2.19
C ALA A 43 5.86 -15.13 3.53
N LYS A 44 6.30 -13.92 3.88
CA LYS A 44 5.89 -13.17 5.08
C LYS A 44 5.55 -11.72 4.76
N ARG A 45 5.51 -11.35 3.47
CA ARG A 45 5.26 -9.96 3.09
C ARG A 45 3.82 -9.55 3.32
N GLU A 46 2.87 -10.48 3.31
CA GLU A 46 1.47 -10.24 3.64
C GLU A 46 1.28 -9.65 5.05
N GLU A 47 2.20 -9.90 5.99
CA GLU A 47 2.20 -9.29 7.33
C GLU A 47 2.40 -7.76 7.29
N LEU A 48 2.93 -7.21 6.19
CA LEU A 48 3.11 -5.78 6.02
C LEU A 48 1.84 -5.07 5.52
N VAL A 49 0.85 -5.81 5.00
CA VAL A 49 -0.42 -5.26 4.51
C VAL A 49 -1.11 -4.34 5.53
N PRO A 50 -1.35 -4.76 6.80
CA PRO A 50 -2.01 -3.89 7.77
C PRO A 50 -1.21 -2.62 8.10
N LEU A 51 0.13 -2.70 8.11
CA LEU A 51 1.00 -1.55 8.38
C LEU A 51 0.95 -0.54 7.23
N ILE A 52 1.06 -1.02 6.00
CA ILE A 52 1.01 -0.20 4.78
C ILE A 52 -0.36 0.47 4.66
N LEU A 53 -1.45 -0.26 4.90
CA LEU A 53 -2.80 0.30 4.84
C LEU A 53 -3.07 1.31 5.94
N SER A 54 -2.62 1.04 7.17
CA SER A 54 -2.80 1.98 8.28
C SER A 54 -2.05 3.29 8.02
N ALA A 55 -0.78 3.20 7.62
CA ALA A 55 0.00 4.37 7.23
C ALA A 55 -0.63 5.08 6.02
N GLY A 56 -0.99 4.34 4.97
CA GLY A 56 -1.58 4.90 3.75
C GLY A 56 -2.96 5.51 3.97
N THR A 57 -3.70 5.12 5.01
CA THR A 57 -5.00 5.74 5.29
C THR A 57 -4.87 7.00 6.13
N LEU A 58 -3.91 7.02 7.06
CA LEU A 58 -3.72 8.11 8.03
C LEU A 58 -2.76 9.21 7.55
N HIS A 59 -1.90 8.94 6.58
CA HIS A 59 -0.86 9.90 6.19
C HIS A 59 -1.45 11.19 5.61
N PRO A 60 -1.02 12.38 6.08
CA PRO A 60 -1.60 13.65 5.67
C PRO A 60 -1.32 13.99 4.20
N ASP A 61 -0.11 13.68 3.71
CA ASP A 61 0.29 13.94 2.31
C ASP A 61 -0.28 12.89 1.33
N PRO A 62 -1.12 13.28 0.35
CA PRO A 62 -1.63 12.39 -0.69
C PRO A 62 -0.56 11.69 -1.52
N LYS A 63 0.60 12.32 -1.74
CA LYS A 63 1.69 11.73 -2.54
C LYS A 63 2.32 10.54 -1.82
N GLU A 64 2.46 10.63 -0.51
CA GLU A 64 2.98 9.51 0.30
C GLU A 64 1.94 8.40 0.42
N ARG A 65 0.64 8.74 0.48
CA ARG A 65 -0.44 7.74 0.42
C ARG A 65 -0.40 6.94 -0.89
N ASP A 66 -0.25 7.64 -2.02
CA ASP A 66 -0.13 7.00 -3.34
C ASP A 66 1.05 6.02 -3.39
N LYS A 67 2.23 6.43 -2.90
CA LYS A 67 3.41 5.54 -2.80
C LYS A 67 3.16 4.31 -1.93
N LEU A 68 2.45 4.47 -0.81
CA LEU A 68 2.11 3.36 0.08
C LEU A 68 1.11 2.39 -0.55
N LEU A 69 0.09 2.90 -1.23
CA LEU A 69 -0.86 2.06 -1.98
C LEU A 69 -0.15 1.37 -3.16
N ASN A 70 0.75 2.05 -3.86
CA ASN A 70 1.57 1.43 -4.88
C ASN A 70 2.45 0.31 -4.31
N LEU A 71 3.04 0.51 -3.13
CA LEU A 71 3.78 -0.51 -2.40
C LEU A 71 2.89 -1.71 -2.06
N LEU A 72 1.65 -1.50 -1.63
CA LEU A 72 0.68 -2.56 -1.34
C LEU A 72 0.44 -3.47 -2.56
N PHE A 73 0.11 -2.89 -3.72
CA PHE A 73 -0.14 -3.67 -4.94
C PHE A 73 1.13 -4.33 -5.51
N ASN A 74 2.31 -3.81 -5.15
CA ASN A 74 3.59 -4.35 -5.57
C ASN A 74 4.29 -5.24 -4.52
N LEU A 75 3.69 -5.40 -3.34
CA LEU A 75 4.25 -6.07 -2.17
C LEU A 75 4.73 -7.48 -2.49
N ILE A 76 3.90 -8.21 -3.23
CA ILE A 76 4.14 -9.59 -3.64
C ILE A 76 4.16 -9.64 -5.18
N LYS A 77 5.21 -10.25 -5.74
CA LYS A 77 5.42 -10.27 -7.19
C LYS A 77 4.35 -11.10 -7.91
N LYS A 78 3.98 -12.25 -7.33
CA LYS A 78 2.96 -13.19 -7.81
C LYS A 78 2.16 -13.68 -6.60
N PRO A 79 1.13 -12.93 -6.16
CA PRO A 79 0.36 -13.31 -4.99
C PRO A 79 -0.49 -14.55 -5.29
N ASP A 80 -0.43 -15.55 -4.41
CA ASP A 80 -1.35 -16.69 -4.45
C ASP A 80 -2.77 -16.27 -4.02
N GLU A 81 -3.69 -17.23 -3.91
CA GLU A 81 -5.07 -16.93 -3.57
C GLU A 81 -5.24 -16.34 -2.17
N GLU A 82 -4.58 -16.91 -1.16
CA GLU A 82 -4.67 -16.44 0.22
C GLU A 82 -4.11 -15.01 0.33
N GLN A 83 -2.94 -14.78 -0.27
CA GLN A 83 -2.31 -13.46 -0.32
C GLN A 83 -3.17 -12.43 -1.04
N ARG A 84 -3.85 -12.81 -2.15
CA ARG A 84 -4.82 -11.92 -2.81
C ARG A 84 -5.98 -11.59 -1.88
N GLN A 85 -6.55 -12.57 -1.17
CA GLN A 85 -7.65 -12.30 -0.23
C GLN A 85 -7.25 -11.34 0.89
N VAL A 86 -6.04 -11.46 1.43
CA VAL A 86 -5.52 -10.51 2.43
C VAL A 86 -5.48 -9.08 1.87
N ILE A 87 -4.92 -8.90 0.66
CA ILE A 87 -4.85 -7.58 0.01
C ILE A 87 -6.25 -7.04 -0.29
N LEU A 88 -7.17 -7.88 -0.79
CA LEU A 88 -8.55 -7.50 -1.12
C LEU A 88 -9.33 -7.06 0.12
N ASN A 89 -9.26 -7.83 1.20
CA ASN A 89 -9.88 -7.45 2.48
C ASN A 89 -9.31 -6.13 2.99
N GLY A 90 -8.01 -5.91 2.80
CA GLY A 90 -7.35 -4.65 3.06
C GLY A 90 -7.91 -3.48 2.25
N CYS A 91 -8.13 -3.66 0.94
CA CYS A 91 -8.72 -2.65 0.07
C CYS A 91 -10.18 -2.31 0.47
N VAL A 92 -10.96 -3.31 0.86
CA VAL A 92 -12.32 -3.12 1.38
C VAL A 92 -12.30 -2.36 2.70
N ALA A 93 -11.38 -2.71 3.62
CA ALA A 93 -11.21 -2.00 4.88
C ALA A 93 -10.80 -0.53 4.65
N PHE A 94 -9.87 -0.28 3.71
CA PHE A 94 -9.50 1.05 3.27
C PHE A 94 -10.72 1.83 2.77
N ALA A 95 -11.49 1.28 1.84
CA ALA A 95 -12.66 1.96 1.27
C ALA A 95 -13.73 2.27 2.32
N LYS A 96 -13.92 1.38 3.30
CA LYS A 96 -14.81 1.62 4.45
C LYS A 96 -14.34 2.76 5.34
N HIS A 97 -13.03 2.89 5.56
CA HIS A 97 -12.48 3.89 6.48
C HIS A 97 -12.24 5.26 5.79
N ALA A 98 -11.69 5.24 4.57
CA ALA A 98 -11.34 6.42 3.80
C ALA A 98 -12.53 7.02 3.02
N GLY A 99 -13.58 6.23 2.80
CA GLY A 99 -14.78 6.63 2.05
C GLY A 99 -14.65 6.49 0.53
N GLN A 100 -15.79 6.64 -0.16
CA GLN A 100 -15.90 6.40 -1.60
C GLN A 100 -14.97 7.30 -2.43
N GLY A 101 -14.88 8.58 -2.09
CA GLY A 101 -14.03 9.53 -2.82
C GLY A 101 -12.57 9.11 -2.85
N ARG A 102 -12.01 8.71 -1.70
CA ARG A 102 -10.62 8.24 -1.63
C ARG A 102 -10.44 6.87 -2.28
N ALA A 103 -11.43 5.99 -2.20
CA ALA A 103 -11.37 4.72 -2.91
C ALA A 103 -11.29 4.92 -4.44
N GLU A 104 -12.07 5.87 -4.98
CA GLU A 104 -12.03 6.23 -6.40
C GLU A 104 -10.72 6.94 -6.77
N THR A 105 -10.28 7.92 -6.00
CA THR A 105 -9.13 8.76 -6.40
C THR A 105 -7.77 8.19 -6.03
N GLU A 106 -7.68 7.28 -5.05
CA GLU A 106 -6.41 6.75 -4.54
C GLU A 106 -6.25 5.25 -4.83
N LEU A 107 -7.32 4.44 -4.76
CA LEU A 107 -7.20 2.98 -4.86
C LEU A 107 -7.48 2.44 -6.28
N LEU A 108 -8.45 3.00 -7.01
CA LEU A 108 -8.69 2.63 -8.41
C LEU A 108 -7.50 2.90 -9.35
N PRO A 109 -6.76 4.01 -9.25
CA PRO A 109 -5.60 4.23 -10.09
C PRO A 109 -4.55 3.10 -9.97
N GLN A 110 -4.35 2.60 -8.75
CA GLN A 110 -3.44 1.48 -8.51
C GLN A 110 -3.91 0.18 -9.17
N CYS A 111 -5.22 -0.06 -9.22
CA CYS A 111 -5.81 -1.18 -9.96
C CYS A 111 -5.61 -1.02 -11.47
N TRP A 112 -5.80 0.20 -11.99
CA TRP A 112 -5.65 0.51 -13.41
C TRP A 112 -4.23 0.26 -13.92
N GLU A 113 -3.22 0.66 -13.15
CA GLU A 113 -1.80 0.42 -13.49
C GLU A 113 -1.45 -1.07 -13.66
N GLN A 114 -2.22 -1.97 -13.04
CA GLN A 114 -1.92 -3.41 -12.99
C GLN A 114 -2.79 -4.24 -13.95
N ILE A 115 -3.77 -3.65 -14.65
CA ILE A 115 -4.77 -4.39 -15.42
C ILE A 115 -4.18 -5.19 -16.60
N THR A 116 -3.12 -4.67 -17.23
CA THR A 116 -2.42 -5.32 -18.36
C THR A 116 -1.14 -6.05 -17.93
N HIS A 117 -0.93 -6.26 -16.63
CA HIS A 117 0.32 -6.81 -16.12
C HIS A 117 0.59 -8.22 -16.66
N LYS A 118 1.85 -8.56 -16.95
CA LYS A 118 2.26 -9.85 -17.55
C LYS A 118 1.86 -11.09 -16.72
N PHE A 119 1.85 -10.97 -15.40
CA PHE A 119 1.45 -12.04 -14.48
C PHE A 119 -0.07 -12.09 -14.32
N THR A 120 -0.64 -13.27 -14.56
CA THR A 120 -2.09 -13.51 -14.45
C THR A 120 -2.59 -13.28 -13.04
N GLU A 121 -1.81 -13.63 -12.02
CA GLU A 121 -2.12 -13.47 -10.61
C GLU A 121 -2.39 -11.99 -10.24
N ARG A 122 -1.65 -11.07 -10.87
CA ARG A 122 -1.87 -9.61 -10.68
C ARG A 122 -3.12 -9.12 -11.38
N ARG A 123 -3.37 -9.58 -12.61
CA ARG A 123 -4.62 -9.26 -13.31
C ARG A 123 -5.84 -9.79 -12.56
N LEU A 124 -5.70 -10.97 -11.94
CA LEU A 124 -6.74 -11.54 -11.09
C LEU A 124 -6.98 -10.70 -9.84
N LEU A 125 -5.92 -10.24 -9.16
CA LEU A 125 -6.03 -9.31 -8.04
C LEU A 125 -6.80 -8.04 -8.43
N VAL A 126 -6.50 -7.46 -9.60
CA VAL A 126 -7.22 -6.28 -10.13
C VAL A 126 -8.69 -6.58 -10.35
N ALA A 127 -9.01 -7.66 -11.07
CA ALA A 127 -10.39 -8.03 -11.36
C ALA A 127 -11.20 -8.27 -10.07
N GLN A 128 -10.61 -8.97 -9.10
CA GLN A 128 -11.22 -9.22 -7.80
C GLN A 128 -11.38 -7.92 -6.98
N SER A 129 -10.40 -7.00 -7.04
CA SER A 129 -10.48 -5.71 -6.36
C SER A 129 -11.64 -4.88 -6.90
N CYS A 130 -11.78 -4.78 -8.22
CA CYS A 130 -12.91 -4.08 -8.84
C CYS A 130 -14.26 -4.66 -8.40
N GLY A 131 -14.39 -5.99 -8.33
CA GLY A 131 -15.60 -6.64 -7.84
C GLY A 131 -15.89 -6.33 -6.37
N ALA A 132 -14.87 -6.41 -5.50
CA ALA A 132 -15.00 -6.15 -4.08
C ALA A 132 -15.28 -4.66 -3.76
N LEU A 133 -14.76 -3.75 -4.59
CA LEU A 133 -14.88 -2.31 -4.40
C LEU A 133 -16.15 -1.75 -5.04
N ALA A 134 -16.84 -2.49 -5.90
CA ALA A 134 -17.99 -1.99 -6.68
C ALA A 134 -19.06 -1.29 -5.81
N SER A 135 -19.35 -1.81 -4.61
CA SER A 135 -20.32 -1.21 -3.67
C SER A 135 -19.81 0.04 -2.93
N PHE A 136 -18.51 0.31 -3.02
CA PHE A 136 -17.83 1.44 -2.39
C PHE A 136 -17.45 2.53 -3.39
N LEU A 137 -17.79 2.36 -4.65
CA LEU A 137 -17.56 3.34 -5.71
C LEU A 137 -18.88 4.04 -6.06
N PRO A 138 -18.81 5.28 -6.56
CA PRO A 138 -20.02 5.95 -7.04
C PRO A 138 -20.61 5.19 -8.23
N VAL A 139 -21.93 5.25 -8.36
CA VAL A 139 -22.69 4.61 -9.47
C VAL A 139 -22.23 5.16 -10.83
N THR A 140 -21.72 6.39 -10.87
CA THR A 140 -21.10 7.00 -12.04
C THR A 140 -19.62 7.26 -11.76
N LEU A 141 -18.75 6.45 -12.35
CA LEU A 141 -17.32 6.71 -12.33
C LEU A 141 -17.02 7.85 -13.31
N THR A 142 -16.57 8.98 -12.78
CA THR A 142 -16.08 10.08 -13.61
C THR A 142 -14.62 9.83 -13.95
N LEU A 143 -14.38 9.14 -15.07
CA LEU A 143 -13.05 9.08 -15.67
C LEU A 143 -12.69 10.50 -16.14
N LYS A 144 -11.84 11.20 -15.37
CA LYS A 144 -11.26 12.49 -15.75
C LYS A 144 -10.00 12.29 -16.57
#